data_AF-A0A8H6T6T0-F1
#
_entry.id   AF-A0A8H6T6T0-F1
#
_cell.length_a   1.000
_cell.length_b   1.000
_cell.length_c   1.000
_cell.angle_alpha   90.00
_cell.angle_beta   90.00
_cell.angle_gamma   90.00
#
_symmetry.space_group_name_H-M   'P 1'
#
loop_
_entity.id
_entity.type
_entity.pdbx_description
1 polymer ?
#
loop_
_entity_poly.entity_id
_entity_poly.type
_entity_poly.pdbx_seq_one_letter_code
_entity_poly.pdbx_strand_id
1 'polypeptide(L)'
;MLPLHLFAVLAVSALAAAQAPIVDLGYAQYQGSTSANITSFLGVRYAAAPLGDLRFRAPQSPTHVDGVQPAITEPNECFQAAAGTSAINPLEQRAEDAVTASEDCLFLNVYYPSDSVGTPPSRLPTLVWIHGGGYIGGAASSFNGGDIIKQSNNGVVVVLIQYRLGVFGFLPGASVKRDGALNAGLLDQDFALRWVNRHITKFGGDPTKVTIWGESAGAGSVLQHIIAHDGNTQPQLFRGAITSSTFLPSQYVFNDRVPELLFSKVLAQTNCTTASNSMACLRATSAATLETVNTNLNGAGFFGTFTFVPVIDGDFITQSAISSFREGKVNGKALLAVTNAFEGTAFVNQSAVITASKYSMGLFPKFGPAEEQRVGSLYAPLGNDLFQVNAVQGESIFICPSYFVLQAFAGRSWKAEFAVPPALHGQDVAFYFPSTSPPSFNNQAFINAFAQSFTSFIISLNPNVKVSTTITPLWSPFNEGNTEMLFNRTVAGTPQVQPIRTNSALLARCSFWNGVGHLTGQ
;
A
#
# COMPACT_ATOMS: atom_id res chain seq x y z
N MET A 1 -49.91 64.99 -21.85
CA MET A 1 -49.50 63.93 -20.91
C MET A 1 -49.63 62.61 -21.63
N LEU A 2 -48.51 62.00 -22.04
CA LEU A 2 -48.42 60.65 -22.61
C LEU A 2 -47.47 59.88 -21.69
N PRO A 3 -47.80 58.67 -21.20
CA PRO A 3 -46.92 57.97 -20.28
C PRO A 3 -45.80 57.28 -21.06
N LEU A 4 -44.56 57.58 -20.66
CA LEU A 4 -43.35 56.94 -21.14
C LEU A 4 -43.22 55.59 -20.40
N HIS A 5 -43.49 54.47 -21.09
CA HIS A 5 -43.23 53.14 -20.53
C HIS A 5 -41.74 52.80 -20.66
N LEU A 6 -41.03 52.88 -19.54
CA LEU A 6 -39.64 52.47 -19.39
C LEU A 6 -39.58 50.94 -19.33
N PHE A 7 -39.14 50.28 -20.40
CA PHE A 7 -38.83 48.85 -20.38
C PHE A 7 -37.49 48.63 -19.67
N ALA A 8 -37.54 48.06 -18.47
CA ALA A 8 -36.35 47.57 -17.76
C ALA A 8 -35.88 46.26 -18.42
N VAL A 9 -34.73 46.31 -19.10
CA VAL A 9 -34.05 45.11 -19.60
C VAL A 9 -33.34 44.45 -18.42
N LEU A 10 -33.94 43.38 -17.89
CA LEU A 10 -33.29 42.47 -16.95
C LEU A 10 -32.22 41.68 -17.71
N ALA A 11 -30.95 42.08 -17.56
CA ALA A 11 -29.82 41.28 -17.99
C ALA A 11 -29.71 40.06 -17.07
N VAL A 12 -30.23 38.91 -17.51
CA VAL A 12 -29.98 37.62 -16.89
C VAL A 12 -28.56 37.22 -17.28
N SER A 13 -27.59 37.49 -16.40
CA SER A 13 -26.27 36.89 -16.48
C SER A 13 -26.40 35.39 -16.26
N ALA A 14 -26.42 34.62 -17.35
CA ALA A 14 -26.26 33.18 -17.31
C ALA A 14 -24.86 32.87 -16.78
N LEU A 15 -24.79 32.41 -15.52
CA LEU A 15 -23.61 31.71 -15.02
C LEU A 15 -23.46 30.46 -15.88
N ALA A 16 -22.54 30.48 -16.84
CA ALA A 16 -22.14 29.28 -17.55
C ALA A 16 -21.64 28.28 -16.50
N ALA A 17 -22.38 27.20 -16.28
CA ALA A 17 -21.88 26.09 -15.49
C ALA A 17 -20.56 25.63 -16.14
N ALA A 18 -19.47 25.62 -15.36
CA ALA A 18 -18.19 25.17 -15.87
C ALA A 18 -18.37 23.75 -16.44
N GLN A 19 -17.99 23.56 -17.70
CA GLN A 19 -18.12 22.27 -18.37
C GLN A 19 -17.29 21.24 -17.59
N ALA A 20 -17.88 20.09 -17.28
CA ALA A 20 -17.18 19.02 -16.57
C ALA A 20 -15.92 18.59 -17.35
N PRO A 21 -14.78 18.40 -16.66
CA PRO A 21 -13.49 18.18 -17.32
C PRO A 21 -13.47 16.84 -18.04
N ILE A 22 -13.00 16.85 -19.30
CA ILE A 22 -12.84 15.64 -20.12
C ILE A 22 -11.35 15.44 -20.39
N VAL A 23 -10.87 14.21 -20.18
CA VAL A 23 -9.50 13.79 -20.51
C VAL A 23 -9.57 12.65 -21.52
N ASP A 24 -8.92 12.84 -22.66
CA ASP A 24 -8.78 11.84 -23.71
C ASP A 24 -7.49 11.05 -23.50
N LEU A 25 -7.57 9.75 -23.19
CA LEU A 25 -6.41 8.88 -22.99
C LEU A 25 -5.93 8.19 -24.28
N GLY A 26 -6.65 8.33 -25.38
CA GLY A 26 -6.42 7.69 -26.67
C GLY A 26 -7.17 6.37 -26.83
N TYR A 27 -7.32 5.58 -25.76
CA TYR A 27 -8.15 4.37 -25.77
C TYR A 27 -9.57 4.60 -25.22
N ALA A 28 -9.77 5.69 -24.48
CA ALA A 28 -11.06 6.10 -23.94
C ALA A 28 -11.01 7.58 -23.57
N GLN A 29 -12.17 8.23 -23.60
CA GLN A 29 -12.35 9.58 -23.06
C GLN A 29 -13.11 9.46 -21.74
N TYR A 30 -12.62 10.13 -20.69
CA TYR A 30 -13.27 10.14 -19.38
C TYR A 30 -13.76 11.53 -19.05
N GLN A 31 -14.92 11.64 -18.41
CA GLN A 31 -15.46 12.87 -17.84
C GLN A 31 -15.37 12.80 -16.31
N GLY A 32 -14.56 13.67 -15.72
CA GLY A 32 -14.41 13.80 -14.28
C GLY A 32 -15.38 14.80 -13.67
N SER A 33 -15.13 15.15 -12.40
CA SER A 33 -15.90 16.18 -11.68
C SER A 33 -14.96 17.12 -10.93
N THR A 34 -15.41 18.35 -10.68
CA THR A 34 -14.65 19.36 -9.94
C THR A 34 -15.42 19.76 -8.69
N SER A 35 -14.78 19.68 -7.53
CA SER A 35 -15.32 20.13 -6.24
C SER A 35 -14.22 20.73 -5.37
N ALA A 36 -14.51 21.86 -4.73
CA ALA A 36 -13.57 22.55 -3.83
C ALA A 36 -12.15 22.75 -4.43
N ASN A 37 -12.08 23.21 -5.69
CA ASN A 37 -10.84 23.42 -6.47
C ASN A 37 -9.98 22.17 -6.69
N ILE A 38 -10.57 20.98 -6.54
CA ILE A 38 -9.94 19.71 -6.87
C ILE A 38 -10.79 19.05 -7.94
N THR A 39 -10.13 18.60 -9.00
CA THR A 39 -10.75 17.78 -10.02
C THR A 39 -10.39 16.33 -9.78
N SER A 40 -11.39 15.45 -9.89
CA SER A 40 -11.24 14.01 -9.72
C SER A 40 -11.82 13.22 -10.88
N PHE A 41 -11.13 12.13 -11.22
CA PHE A 41 -11.58 11.09 -12.13
C PHE A 41 -11.59 9.79 -11.34
N LEU A 42 -12.78 9.28 -11.03
CA LEU A 42 -12.98 8.07 -10.26
C LEU A 42 -13.32 6.90 -11.20
N GLY A 43 -12.68 5.74 -11.03
CA GLY A 43 -12.96 4.56 -11.84
C GLY A 43 -12.36 4.56 -13.25
N VAL A 44 -11.17 5.15 -13.44
CA VAL A 44 -10.46 5.08 -14.72
C VAL A 44 -9.87 3.68 -14.90
N ARG A 45 -10.26 2.97 -15.95
CA ARG A 45 -9.76 1.62 -16.25
C ARG A 45 -8.32 1.70 -16.75
N TYR A 46 -7.36 1.16 -16.01
CA TYR A 46 -5.96 1.17 -16.43
C TYR A 46 -5.52 -0.14 -17.11
N ALA A 47 -6.27 -1.23 -16.93
CA ALA A 47 -6.02 -2.54 -17.55
C ALA A 47 -7.35 -3.22 -17.98
N ALA A 48 -7.25 -4.18 -18.90
CA ALA A 48 -8.38 -5.03 -19.28
C ALA A 48 -8.90 -5.82 -18.07
N ALA A 49 -10.21 -6.06 -18.03
CA ALA A 49 -10.83 -6.85 -16.97
C ALA A 49 -10.19 -8.26 -16.92
N PRO A 50 -9.66 -8.72 -15.78
CA PRO A 50 -8.93 -9.99 -15.67
C PRO A 50 -9.87 -11.22 -15.59
N LEU A 51 -10.83 -11.28 -16.50
CA LEU A 51 -11.90 -12.29 -16.56
C LEU A 51 -11.52 -13.47 -17.46
N GLY A 52 -12.16 -14.62 -17.23
CA GLY A 52 -12.03 -15.79 -18.10
C GLY A 52 -10.57 -16.22 -18.27
N ASP A 53 -10.07 -16.25 -19.51
CA ASP A 53 -8.68 -16.65 -19.76
C ASP A 53 -7.64 -15.66 -19.17
N LEU A 54 -8.01 -14.40 -18.93
CA LEU A 54 -7.13 -13.41 -18.30
C LEU A 54 -6.98 -13.62 -16.78
N ARG A 55 -7.79 -14.49 -16.18
CA ARG A 55 -7.64 -14.87 -14.77
C ARG A 55 -6.29 -15.53 -14.53
N PHE A 56 -5.61 -15.11 -13.46
CA PHE A 56 -4.26 -15.52 -13.08
C PHE A 56 -3.18 -15.22 -14.14
N ARG A 57 -3.43 -14.29 -15.08
CA ARG A 57 -2.43 -13.78 -16.02
C ARG A 57 -2.01 -12.35 -15.68
N ALA A 58 -0.89 -11.91 -16.23
CA ALA A 58 -0.46 -10.52 -16.15
C ALA A 58 -1.53 -9.59 -16.76
N PRO A 59 -1.69 -8.36 -16.24
CA PRO A 59 -2.64 -7.39 -16.78
C PRO A 59 -2.31 -7.05 -18.24
N GLN A 60 -3.35 -6.74 -19.01
CA GLN A 60 -3.23 -6.35 -20.41
C GLN A 60 -3.81 -4.95 -20.61
N SER A 61 -3.45 -4.31 -21.73
CA SER A 61 -4.01 -3.01 -22.08
C SER A 61 -5.54 -3.08 -22.20
N PRO A 62 -6.27 -2.06 -21.70
CA PRO A 62 -7.70 -2.00 -21.87
C PRO A 62 -8.07 -1.87 -23.36
N THR A 63 -9.23 -2.40 -23.72
CA THR A 63 -9.79 -2.23 -25.07
C THR A 63 -10.17 -0.77 -25.33
N HIS A 64 -10.19 -0.38 -26.60
CA HIS A 64 -10.74 0.91 -27.00
C HIS A 64 -12.23 1.00 -26.65
N VAL A 65 -12.67 2.15 -26.14
CA VAL A 65 -14.08 2.44 -25.85
C VAL A 65 -14.46 3.77 -26.51
N ASP A 66 -15.46 3.73 -27.39
CA ASP A 66 -15.97 4.91 -28.06
C ASP A 66 -16.78 5.80 -27.12
N GLY A 67 -16.68 7.12 -27.33
CA GLY A 67 -17.45 8.12 -26.58
C GLY A 67 -16.91 8.40 -25.17
N VAL A 68 -17.54 9.36 -24.51
CA VAL A 68 -17.12 9.86 -23.20
C VAL A 68 -17.72 9.00 -22.09
N GLN A 69 -16.86 8.40 -21.28
CA GLN A 69 -17.21 7.57 -20.13
C GLN A 69 -17.29 8.43 -18.86
N PRO A 70 -18.34 8.31 -18.03
CA PRO A 70 -18.36 8.98 -16.75
C PRO A 70 -17.30 8.38 -15.79
N ALA A 71 -16.50 9.24 -15.17
CA ALA A 71 -15.50 8.90 -14.16
C ALA A 71 -15.75 9.71 -12.88
N ILE A 72 -16.96 9.59 -12.33
CA ILE A 72 -17.45 10.40 -11.20
C ILE A 72 -17.98 9.55 -10.04
N THR A 73 -17.86 8.22 -10.15
CA THR A 73 -18.29 7.25 -9.15
C THR A 73 -17.17 6.24 -8.91
N GLU A 74 -17.04 5.77 -7.67
CA GLU A 74 -16.09 4.70 -7.35
C GLU A 74 -16.43 3.43 -8.14
N PRO A 75 -15.42 2.73 -8.70
CA PRO A 75 -15.62 1.48 -9.40
C PRO A 75 -15.82 0.33 -8.41
N ASN A 76 -16.10 -0.87 -8.95
CA ASN A 76 -16.09 -2.09 -8.14
C ASN A 76 -14.72 -2.30 -7.48
N GLU A 77 -14.75 -2.86 -6.27
CA GLU A 77 -13.55 -3.28 -5.56
C GLU A 77 -13.09 -4.66 -6.04
N CYS A 78 -11.81 -4.98 -5.86
CA CYS A 78 -11.37 -6.35 -6.07
C CYS A 78 -11.95 -7.27 -4.99
N PHE A 79 -12.09 -8.56 -5.28
CA PHE A 79 -12.52 -9.54 -4.28
C PHE A 79 -11.67 -9.49 -3.00
N GLN A 80 -12.35 -9.56 -1.85
CA GLN A 80 -11.82 -9.28 -0.52
C GLN A 80 -11.92 -10.56 0.31
N ALA A 81 -10.82 -10.98 0.93
CA ALA A 81 -10.87 -12.03 1.94
C ALA A 81 -10.73 -11.44 3.34
N ALA A 82 -11.39 -12.08 4.30
CA ALA A 82 -11.14 -11.81 5.70
C ALA A 82 -9.72 -12.25 6.11
N ALA A 83 -9.10 -11.52 7.03
CA ALA A 83 -7.89 -11.97 7.71
C ALA A 83 -8.17 -13.26 8.50
N GLY A 84 -7.13 -14.03 8.85
CA GLY A 84 -7.27 -15.30 9.56
C GLY A 84 -8.09 -15.18 10.85
N THR A 85 -9.36 -15.59 10.79
CA THR A 85 -10.33 -15.54 11.90
C THR A 85 -10.39 -16.84 12.70
N SER A 86 -9.59 -17.81 12.29
CA SER A 86 -9.51 -19.08 12.97
C SER A 86 -9.07 -18.91 14.44
N ALA A 87 -9.99 -19.09 15.39
CA ALA A 87 -9.59 -19.63 16.70
C ALA A 87 -9.04 -21.06 16.59
N ILE A 88 -9.53 -21.97 15.72
CA ILE A 88 -10.51 -21.89 14.61
C ILE A 88 -11.97 -21.49 15.00
N ASN A 89 -12.66 -20.52 14.33
CA ASN A 89 -14.14 -20.32 14.33
C ASN A 89 -14.70 -19.55 13.08
N PRO A 90 -15.86 -19.94 12.50
CA PRO A 90 -16.34 -19.58 11.14
C PRO A 90 -17.38 -18.45 10.95
N LEU A 91 -17.65 -17.52 11.87
CA LEU A 91 -18.69 -16.49 11.65
C LEU A 91 -18.36 -15.11 12.23
N GLU A 92 -17.94 -14.17 11.39
CA GLU A 92 -18.24 -12.74 11.57
C GLU A 92 -18.54 -12.11 10.21
N GLN A 93 -19.83 -11.85 9.96
CA GLN A 93 -20.24 -10.95 8.88
C GLN A 93 -20.01 -9.51 9.34
N ARG A 94 -19.03 -8.83 8.75
CA ARG A 94 -19.09 -7.37 8.66
C ARG A 94 -20.02 -7.03 7.51
N ALA A 95 -21.05 -6.25 7.82
CA ALA A 95 -21.81 -5.56 6.80
C ALA A 95 -20.90 -4.48 6.19
N GLU A 96 -20.62 -4.59 4.89
CA GLU A 96 -20.03 -3.50 4.11
C GLU A 96 -21.13 -2.79 3.33
N ASP A 97 -21.20 -1.47 3.49
CA ASP A 97 -22.09 -0.60 2.74
C ASP A 97 -21.61 -0.50 1.28
N ALA A 98 -22.41 -1.03 0.36
CA ALA A 98 -22.67 -0.63 -1.04
C ALA A 98 -21.51 -0.25 -2.00
N VAL A 99 -20.32 -0.84 -1.91
CA VAL A 99 -19.45 -1.06 -3.09
C VAL A 99 -19.35 -2.56 -3.34
N THR A 100 -19.56 -3.00 -4.59
CA THR A 100 -19.61 -4.43 -4.91
C THR A 100 -18.21 -4.92 -5.29
N ALA A 101 -17.77 -6.02 -4.67
CA ALA A 101 -16.55 -6.71 -5.07
C ALA A 101 -16.73 -7.46 -6.40
N SER A 102 -15.72 -7.41 -7.28
CA SER A 102 -15.75 -8.02 -8.62
C SER A 102 -14.34 -8.45 -9.07
N GLU A 103 -14.26 -9.41 -10.00
CA GLU A 103 -13.01 -9.66 -10.74
C GLU A 103 -12.68 -8.52 -11.71
N ASP A 104 -13.71 -7.83 -12.22
CA ASP A 104 -13.51 -6.61 -13.00
C ASP A 104 -13.29 -5.43 -12.05
N CYS A 105 -12.03 -5.26 -11.62
CA CYS A 105 -11.65 -4.29 -10.58
C CYS A 105 -10.38 -3.48 -10.89
N LEU A 106 -9.77 -3.61 -12.08
CA LEU A 106 -8.50 -2.94 -12.43
C LEU A 106 -8.70 -1.47 -12.85
N PHE A 107 -9.02 -0.66 -11.85
CA PHE A 107 -9.28 0.77 -11.96
C PHE A 107 -8.34 1.59 -11.08
N LEU A 108 -8.24 2.89 -11.39
CA LEU A 108 -7.57 3.87 -10.56
C LEU A 108 -8.38 5.16 -10.49
N ASN A 109 -8.10 5.95 -9.46
CA ASN A 109 -8.65 7.28 -9.29
C ASN A 109 -7.53 8.31 -9.45
N VAL A 110 -7.80 9.42 -10.13
CA VAL A 110 -6.85 10.54 -10.29
C VAL A 110 -7.45 11.81 -9.70
N TYR A 111 -6.69 12.49 -8.84
CA TYR A 111 -7.04 13.78 -8.26
C TYR A 111 -5.95 14.79 -8.61
N TYR A 112 -6.35 16.01 -8.95
CA TYR A 112 -5.42 17.11 -9.21
C TYR A 112 -6.07 18.48 -8.92
N PRO A 113 -5.28 19.53 -8.60
CA PRO A 113 -5.80 20.88 -8.41
C PRO A 113 -6.42 21.42 -9.70
N SER A 114 -7.62 21.99 -9.66
CA SER A 114 -8.36 22.38 -10.88
C SER A 114 -7.62 23.38 -11.77
N ASP A 115 -6.76 24.24 -11.19
CA ASP A 115 -5.99 25.25 -11.93
C ASP A 115 -4.76 24.67 -12.66
N SER A 116 -4.51 23.35 -12.52
CA SER A 116 -3.31 22.68 -13.07
C SER A 116 -3.49 22.07 -14.46
N VAL A 117 -4.72 22.00 -15.00
CA VAL A 117 -4.98 21.50 -16.36
C VAL A 117 -5.08 22.66 -17.35
N GLY A 118 -4.21 22.64 -18.37
CA GLY A 118 -4.21 23.61 -19.47
C GLY A 118 -3.22 24.77 -19.34
N THR A 119 -2.44 24.85 -18.26
CA THR A 119 -1.38 25.85 -18.05
C THR A 119 0.02 25.22 -18.26
N PRO A 120 0.66 25.37 -19.44
CA PRO A 120 2.09 25.08 -19.55
C PRO A 120 2.83 26.17 -18.74
N PRO A 121 3.54 25.85 -17.63
CA PRO A 121 4.52 24.76 -17.48
C PRO A 121 4.41 23.92 -16.18
N SER A 122 3.26 23.87 -15.49
CA SER A 122 3.14 23.34 -14.12
C SER A 122 3.00 21.80 -14.03
N ARG A 123 3.97 21.02 -14.53
CA ARG A 123 3.98 19.56 -14.29
C ARG A 123 4.27 19.27 -12.81
N LEU A 124 3.24 18.90 -12.06
CA LEU A 124 3.32 18.66 -10.61
C LEU A 124 3.94 17.28 -10.31
N PRO A 125 4.72 17.13 -9.23
CA PRO A 125 5.05 15.83 -8.66
C PRO A 125 3.80 14.94 -8.51
N THR A 126 3.95 13.67 -8.86
CA THR A 126 2.84 12.70 -8.81
C THR A 126 3.04 11.74 -7.66
N LEU A 127 2.06 11.62 -6.79
CA LEU A 127 1.95 10.55 -5.81
C LEU A 127 1.13 9.40 -6.41
N VAL A 128 1.64 8.18 -6.30
CA VAL A 128 0.85 6.96 -6.51
C VAL A 128 0.70 6.26 -5.16
N TRP A 129 -0.53 6.18 -4.66
CA TRP A 129 -0.88 5.52 -3.42
C TRP A 129 -1.26 4.06 -3.67
N ILE A 130 -0.62 3.15 -2.95
CA ILE A 130 -0.89 1.71 -2.97
C ILE A 130 -1.51 1.34 -1.62
N HIS A 131 -2.78 0.92 -1.63
CA HIS A 131 -3.47 0.60 -0.39
C HIS A 131 -2.93 -0.66 0.30
N GLY A 132 -3.06 -0.70 1.63
CA GLY A 132 -2.79 -1.86 2.47
C GLY A 132 -3.90 -2.91 2.44
N GLY A 133 -3.91 -3.79 3.45
CA GLY A 133 -4.90 -4.87 3.61
C GLY A 133 -4.33 -6.29 3.47
N GLY A 134 -3.05 -6.48 3.81
CA GLY A 134 -2.43 -7.81 3.89
C GLY A 134 -2.39 -8.60 2.57
N TYR A 135 -2.51 -7.91 1.43
CA TYR A 135 -2.68 -8.49 0.09
C TYR A 135 -4.00 -9.24 -0.13
N ILE A 136 -4.94 -9.18 0.82
CA ILE A 136 -6.21 -9.91 0.75
C ILE A 136 -7.43 -8.99 0.81
N GLY A 137 -7.25 -7.74 1.25
CA GLY A 137 -8.29 -6.73 1.26
C GLY A 137 -7.74 -5.33 1.00
N GLY A 138 -8.62 -4.33 1.10
CA GLY A 138 -8.36 -2.92 0.84
C GLY A 138 -8.83 -2.46 -0.53
N ALA A 139 -9.02 -1.14 -0.65
CA ALA A 139 -9.47 -0.50 -1.88
C ALA A 139 -9.08 0.98 -1.96
N ALA A 140 -8.97 1.50 -3.19
CA ALA A 140 -8.74 2.91 -3.52
C ALA A 140 -9.89 3.81 -3.05
N SER A 141 -11.12 3.31 -3.08
CA SER A 141 -12.35 3.96 -2.57
C SER A 141 -12.28 4.33 -1.08
N SER A 142 -11.40 3.67 -0.32
CA SER A 142 -11.16 3.97 1.10
C SER A 142 -10.37 5.27 1.32
N PHE A 143 -9.87 5.91 0.26
CA PHE A 143 -8.99 7.07 0.37
C PHE A 143 -9.49 8.22 -0.50
N ASN A 144 -9.34 9.45 0.00
CA ASN A 144 -9.63 10.65 -0.77
C ASN A 144 -8.34 11.38 -1.13
N GLY A 145 -7.91 11.29 -2.39
CA GLY A 145 -6.68 11.93 -2.87
C GLY A 145 -6.67 13.46 -2.70
N GLY A 146 -7.85 14.08 -2.57
CA GLY A 146 -7.97 15.51 -2.32
C GLY A 146 -7.39 15.98 -0.98
N ASP A 147 -7.27 15.09 0.01
CA ASP A 147 -6.67 15.44 1.30
C ASP A 147 -5.17 15.71 1.17
N ILE A 148 -4.46 14.84 0.46
CA ILE A 148 -3.03 15.01 0.20
C ILE A 148 -2.78 16.27 -0.65
N ILE A 149 -3.64 16.54 -1.63
CA ILE A 149 -3.56 17.78 -2.43
C ILE A 149 -3.64 19.01 -1.53
N LYS A 150 -4.62 19.08 -0.63
CA LYS A 150 -4.76 20.20 0.32
C LYS A 150 -3.53 20.31 1.23
N GLN A 151 -3.08 19.19 1.80
CA GLN A 151 -1.91 19.15 2.70
C GLN A 151 -0.60 19.53 1.99
N SER A 152 -0.51 19.33 0.68
CA SER A 152 0.63 19.73 -0.16
C SER A 152 0.57 21.18 -0.64
N ASN A 153 -0.45 21.95 -0.23
CA ASN A 153 -0.76 23.27 -0.77
C ASN A 153 -0.94 23.25 -2.29
N ASN A 154 -1.73 22.29 -2.79
CA ASN A 154 -2.00 22.07 -4.22
C ASN A 154 -0.74 21.74 -5.05
N GLY A 155 0.30 21.20 -4.42
CA GLY A 155 1.60 20.96 -5.02
C GLY A 155 1.78 19.59 -5.69
N VAL A 156 0.76 18.73 -5.68
CA VAL A 156 0.86 17.34 -6.19
C VAL A 156 -0.37 16.89 -6.98
N VAL A 157 -0.16 15.92 -7.87
CA VAL A 157 -1.21 15.05 -8.43
C VAL A 157 -1.23 13.74 -7.64
N VAL A 158 -2.41 13.18 -7.38
CA VAL A 158 -2.56 11.94 -6.61
C VAL A 158 -3.27 10.89 -7.45
N VAL A 159 -2.70 9.70 -7.50
CA VAL A 159 -3.28 8.52 -8.13
C VAL A 159 -3.49 7.44 -7.07
N LEU A 160 -4.71 6.94 -6.93
CA LEU A 160 -5.04 5.83 -6.04
C LEU A 160 -5.33 4.60 -6.91
N ILE A 161 -4.64 3.48 -6.69
CA ILE A 161 -4.75 2.30 -7.58
C ILE A 161 -5.45 1.13 -6.89
N GLN A 162 -6.28 0.40 -7.64
CA GLN A 162 -6.69 -0.97 -7.31
C GLN A 162 -5.69 -1.98 -7.86
N TYR A 163 -5.57 -3.13 -7.21
CA TYR A 163 -4.82 -4.28 -7.71
C TYR A 163 -5.46 -5.59 -7.23
N ARG A 164 -5.29 -6.71 -7.95
CA ARG A 164 -5.87 -7.99 -7.52
C ARG A 164 -5.30 -8.46 -6.19
N LEU A 165 -6.15 -9.10 -5.38
CA LEU A 165 -5.88 -9.54 -4.02
C LEU A 165 -6.11 -11.05 -3.86
N GLY A 166 -5.66 -11.61 -2.74
CA GLY A 166 -5.93 -12.97 -2.33
C GLY A 166 -5.57 -14.00 -3.39
N VAL A 167 -6.43 -15.02 -3.55
CA VAL A 167 -6.26 -16.05 -4.58
C VAL A 167 -6.24 -15.47 -6.00
N PHE A 168 -6.91 -14.35 -6.27
CA PHE A 168 -6.98 -13.75 -7.60
C PHE A 168 -5.68 -13.04 -8.01
N GLY A 169 -4.96 -12.46 -7.05
CA GLY A 169 -3.73 -11.69 -7.27
C GLY A 169 -2.44 -12.43 -6.93
N PHE A 170 -2.48 -13.39 -6.02
CA PHE A 170 -1.28 -13.98 -5.41
C PHE A 170 -1.33 -15.51 -5.33
N LEU A 171 -2.05 -16.17 -6.25
CA LEU A 171 -1.97 -17.63 -6.41
C LEU A 171 -0.54 -18.03 -6.80
N PRO A 172 0.17 -18.86 -6.01
CA PRO A 172 1.53 -19.22 -6.32
C PRO A 172 1.62 -20.62 -6.94
N GLY A 173 2.84 -21.13 -7.15
CA GLY A 173 3.09 -22.50 -7.63
C GLY A 173 3.62 -22.59 -9.06
N ALA A 174 4.28 -23.70 -9.37
CA ALA A 174 4.94 -23.94 -10.64
C ALA A 174 3.96 -24.03 -11.82
N SER A 175 2.72 -24.47 -11.56
CA SER A 175 1.66 -24.48 -12.58
C SER A 175 1.27 -23.06 -12.99
N VAL A 176 1.21 -22.12 -12.04
CA VAL A 176 0.95 -20.70 -12.32
C VAL A 176 2.11 -20.08 -13.09
N LYS A 177 3.37 -20.38 -12.74
CA LYS A 177 4.55 -19.91 -13.49
C LYS A 177 4.51 -20.36 -14.96
N ARG A 178 4.04 -21.58 -15.25
CA ARG A 178 4.03 -22.15 -16.61
C ARG A 178 2.87 -21.65 -17.47
N ASP A 179 1.66 -21.55 -16.91
CA ASP A 179 0.47 -21.10 -17.64
C ASP A 179 -0.31 -20.07 -16.82
N GLY A 180 0.31 -18.92 -16.61
CA GLY A 180 -0.24 -17.84 -15.79
C GLY A 180 0.81 -16.77 -15.52
N ALA A 181 0.61 -16.02 -14.45
CA ALA A 181 1.55 -15.07 -13.91
C ALA A 181 1.52 -15.15 -12.38
N LEU A 182 2.69 -15.38 -11.79
CA LEU A 182 2.89 -15.21 -10.36
C LEU A 182 2.80 -13.71 -10.02
N ASN A 183 2.49 -13.41 -8.77
CA ASN A 183 2.43 -12.04 -8.27
C ASN A 183 1.56 -11.11 -9.15
N ALA A 184 0.46 -11.63 -9.68
CA ALA A 184 -0.43 -10.89 -10.60
C ALA A 184 -0.88 -9.54 -10.01
N GLY A 185 -1.11 -9.47 -8.69
CA GLY A 185 -1.39 -8.22 -7.98
C GLY A 185 -0.24 -7.20 -7.99
N LEU A 186 1.03 -7.62 -7.94
CA LEU A 186 2.17 -6.71 -8.13
C LEU A 186 2.31 -6.28 -9.60
N LEU A 187 2.02 -7.19 -10.53
CA LEU A 187 2.04 -6.87 -11.96
C LEU A 187 0.93 -5.88 -12.33
N ASP A 188 -0.22 -5.94 -11.66
CA ASP A 188 -1.28 -4.93 -11.75
C ASP A 188 -0.77 -3.54 -11.34
N GLN A 189 -0.05 -3.47 -10.22
CA GLN A 189 0.55 -2.22 -9.75
C GLN A 189 1.65 -1.71 -10.70
N ASP A 190 2.53 -2.57 -11.22
CA ASP A 190 3.53 -2.20 -12.24
C ASP A 190 2.85 -1.66 -13.51
N PHE A 191 1.76 -2.30 -13.94
CA PHE A 191 1.00 -1.86 -15.10
C PHE A 191 0.31 -0.51 -14.85
N ALA A 192 -0.21 -0.26 -13.65
CA ALA A 192 -0.73 1.03 -13.23
C ALA A 192 0.36 2.11 -13.20
N LEU A 193 1.56 1.81 -12.70
CA LEU A 193 2.71 2.72 -12.72
C LEU A 193 3.14 3.06 -14.16
N ARG A 194 3.12 2.07 -15.07
CA ARG A 194 3.35 2.30 -16.51
C ARG A 194 2.23 3.13 -17.15
N TRP A 195 0.98 2.94 -16.72
CA TRP A 195 -0.14 3.80 -17.12
C TRP A 195 0.10 5.24 -16.67
N VAL A 196 0.52 5.46 -15.42
CA VAL A 196 0.87 6.79 -14.89
C VAL A 196 1.97 7.42 -15.74
N ASN A 197 3.05 6.68 -16.02
CA ASN A 197 4.15 7.17 -16.85
C ASN A 197 3.68 7.64 -18.24
N ARG A 198 2.74 6.92 -18.87
CA ARG A 198 2.20 7.25 -20.20
C ARG A 198 1.18 8.39 -20.20
N HIS A 199 0.35 8.49 -19.16
CA HIS A 199 -0.89 9.26 -19.22
C HIS A 199 -0.97 10.43 -18.23
N ILE A 200 -0.16 10.47 -17.17
CA ILE A 200 -0.37 11.44 -16.09
C ILE A 200 -0.16 12.90 -16.51
N THR A 201 0.58 13.14 -17.59
CA THR A 201 0.73 14.49 -18.17
C THR A 201 -0.60 15.09 -18.61
N LYS A 202 -1.59 14.26 -18.96
CA LYS A 202 -2.96 14.68 -19.32
C LYS A 202 -3.76 15.17 -18.11
N PHE A 203 -3.29 14.88 -16.90
CA PHE A 203 -3.87 15.29 -15.61
C PHE A 203 -2.97 16.31 -14.88
N GLY A 204 -2.01 16.94 -15.58
CA GLY A 204 -1.09 17.93 -14.99
C GLY A 204 0.10 17.35 -14.22
N GLY A 205 0.27 16.03 -14.19
CA GLY A 205 1.37 15.37 -13.47
C GLY A 205 2.68 15.26 -14.27
N ASP A 206 3.80 15.17 -13.57
CA ASP A 206 5.13 14.91 -14.12
C ASP A 206 5.49 13.41 -13.98
N PRO A 207 5.54 12.64 -15.07
CA PRO A 207 5.90 11.22 -15.02
C PRO A 207 7.36 10.97 -14.60
N THR A 208 8.21 12.01 -14.57
CA THR A 208 9.60 11.91 -14.10
C THR A 208 9.74 12.22 -12.60
N LYS A 209 8.66 12.69 -11.96
CA LYS A 209 8.60 13.03 -10.52
C LYS A 209 7.56 12.21 -9.77
N VAL A 210 7.45 10.94 -10.12
CA VAL A 210 6.57 9.99 -9.44
C VAL A 210 7.20 9.54 -8.12
N THR A 211 6.43 9.61 -7.04
CA THR A 211 6.72 8.98 -5.75
C THR A 211 5.66 7.93 -5.48
N ILE A 212 6.06 6.70 -5.17
CA ILE A 212 5.14 5.66 -4.71
C ILE A 212 5.06 5.67 -3.19
N TRP A 213 3.87 5.52 -2.65
CA TRP A 213 3.62 5.45 -1.21
C TRP A 213 2.61 4.35 -0.94
N GLY A 214 2.90 3.47 0.01
CA GLY A 214 1.92 2.53 0.48
C GLY A 214 1.96 2.37 1.99
N GLU A 215 0.86 1.85 2.51
CA GLU A 215 0.68 1.49 3.91
C GLU A 215 0.52 -0.03 4.04
N SER A 216 1.06 -0.65 5.10
CA SER A 216 0.94 -2.09 5.37
C SER A 216 1.33 -2.93 4.14
N ALA A 217 0.46 -3.78 3.60
CA ALA A 217 0.71 -4.51 2.36
C ALA A 217 0.99 -3.64 1.12
N GLY A 218 0.50 -2.40 1.09
CA GLY A 218 0.91 -1.39 0.13
C GLY A 218 2.36 -0.93 0.37
N ALA A 219 2.80 -0.81 1.61
CA ALA A 219 4.21 -0.55 1.94
C ALA A 219 5.11 -1.75 1.59
N GLY A 220 4.61 -2.97 1.76
CA GLY A 220 5.24 -4.19 1.26
C GLY A 220 5.31 -4.21 -0.27
N SER A 221 4.25 -3.77 -0.95
CA SER A 221 4.24 -3.59 -2.41
C SER A 221 5.28 -2.56 -2.87
N VAL A 222 5.38 -1.40 -2.20
CA VAL A 222 6.44 -0.40 -2.45
C VAL A 222 7.81 -1.04 -2.30
N LEU A 223 8.02 -1.86 -1.27
CA LEU A 223 9.25 -2.63 -1.09
C LEU A 223 9.54 -3.56 -2.27
N GLN A 224 8.53 -4.26 -2.80
CA GLN A 224 8.71 -5.11 -3.99
C GLN A 224 9.06 -4.30 -5.24
N HIS A 225 8.43 -3.14 -5.45
CA HIS A 225 8.79 -2.23 -6.56
C HIS A 225 10.20 -1.64 -6.43
N ILE A 226 10.68 -1.41 -5.20
CA ILE A 226 12.06 -1.01 -4.94
C ILE A 226 13.02 -2.08 -5.45
N ILE A 227 12.80 -3.37 -5.17
CA ILE A 227 13.73 -4.43 -5.56
C ILE A 227 13.43 -5.04 -6.94
N ALA A 228 12.32 -4.64 -7.57
CA ALA A 228 11.86 -5.22 -8.84
C ALA A 228 12.95 -5.21 -9.90
N HIS A 229 13.09 -6.34 -10.61
CA HIS A 229 14.10 -6.54 -11.64
C HIS A 229 15.52 -6.18 -11.17
N ASP A 230 15.92 -6.64 -9.98
CA ASP A 230 17.20 -6.33 -9.34
C ASP A 230 17.47 -4.81 -9.17
N GLY A 231 16.42 -4.03 -8.93
CA GLY A 231 16.54 -2.58 -8.82
C GLY A 231 16.80 -1.86 -10.15
N ASN A 232 16.43 -2.50 -11.27
CA ASN A 232 16.67 -1.99 -12.62
C ASN A 232 15.41 -2.06 -13.50
N THR A 233 14.29 -1.55 -12.99
CA THR A 233 13.04 -1.46 -13.76
C THR A 233 13.19 -0.44 -14.89
N GLN A 234 12.91 -0.87 -16.13
CA GLN A 234 13.01 -0.04 -17.33
C GLN A 234 11.65 0.13 -18.05
N PRO A 235 11.25 1.37 -18.40
CA PRO A 235 11.85 2.64 -17.96
C PRO A 235 11.69 2.84 -16.44
N GLN A 236 12.44 3.78 -15.85
CA GLN A 236 12.24 4.17 -14.46
C GLN A 236 10.79 4.65 -14.25
N LEU A 237 10.07 4.01 -13.31
CA LEU A 237 8.66 4.30 -13.05
C LEU A 237 8.44 5.29 -11.89
N PHE A 238 9.40 5.40 -10.97
CA PHE A 238 9.35 6.31 -9.84
C PHE A 238 10.75 6.79 -9.43
N ARG A 239 10.81 7.95 -8.77
CA ARG A 239 12.04 8.55 -8.23
C ARG A 239 12.13 8.50 -6.72
N GLY A 240 11.02 8.31 -6.00
CA GLY A 240 10.96 8.28 -4.54
C GLY A 240 10.00 7.23 -4.05
N ALA A 241 10.23 6.74 -2.83
CA ALA A 241 9.38 5.75 -2.19
C ALA A 241 9.06 6.16 -0.74
N ILE A 242 7.85 5.88 -0.30
CA ILE A 242 7.42 6.03 1.09
C ILE A 242 6.79 4.73 1.58
N THR A 243 7.17 4.28 2.76
CA THR A 243 6.61 3.08 3.39
C THR A 243 6.04 3.42 4.76
N SER A 244 4.71 3.41 4.88
CA SER A 244 4.00 3.49 6.17
C SER A 244 3.75 2.08 6.69
N SER A 245 4.40 1.71 7.80
CA SER A 245 4.41 0.34 8.31
C SER A 245 4.90 -0.67 7.27
N THR A 246 6.18 -0.53 6.85
CA THR A 246 6.87 -1.45 5.91
C THR A 246 6.49 -2.90 6.20
N PHE A 247 5.89 -3.63 5.25
CA PHE A 247 5.41 -4.98 5.50
C PHE A 247 6.24 -6.04 4.76
N LEU A 248 6.86 -6.95 5.50
CA LEU A 248 7.63 -8.07 4.94
C LEU A 248 7.23 -9.38 5.65
N PRO A 249 6.16 -10.07 5.20
CA PRO A 249 5.86 -11.42 5.68
C PRO A 249 6.86 -12.44 5.11
N SER A 250 6.73 -13.71 5.49
CA SER A 250 7.48 -14.79 4.81
C SER A 250 7.16 -14.81 3.30
N GLN A 251 8.19 -14.62 2.49
CA GLN A 251 8.20 -14.58 1.04
C GLN A 251 9.07 -15.73 0.48
N TYR A 252 8.43 -16.88 0.23
CA TYR A 252 9.10 -18.08 -0.28
C TYR A 252 9.30 -18.05 -1.79
N VAL A 253 10.16 -18.93 -2.32
CA VAL A 253 10.27 -19.14 -3.77
C VAL A 253 8.99 -19.81 -4.28
N PHE A 254 8.50 -19.40 -5.45
CA PHE A 254 7.17 -19.79 -5.95
C PHE A 254 6.88 -21.30 -6.01
N ASN A 255 7.92 -22.14 -6.12
CA ASN A 255 7.83 -23.60 -6.18
C ASN A 255 8.36 -24.29 -4.92
N ASP A 256 8.58 -23.54 -3.84
CA ASP A 256 8.87 -24.12 -2.52
C ASP A 256 7.64 -24.86 -1.98
N ARG A 257 7.88 -25.70 -0.97
CA ARG A 257 6.84 -26.52 -0.32
C ARG A 257 5.61 -25.73 0.13
N VAL A 258 5.78 -24.52 0.67
CA VAL A 258 4.66 -23.73 1.22
C VAL A 258 3.75 -23.20 0.10
N PRO A 259 4.27 -22.48 -0.92
CA PRO A 259 3.53 -22.16 -2.14
C PRO A 259 2.84 -23.33 -2.85
N GLU A 260 3.53 -24.46 -3.04
CA GLU A 260 2.95 -25.63 -3.72
C GLU A 260 1.83 -26.28 -2.89
N LEU A 261 1.96 -26.29 -1.57
CA LEU A 261 0.90 -26.75 -0.67
C LEU A 261 -0.32 -25.83 -0.75
N LEU A 262 -0.11 -24.51 -0.80
CA LEU A 262 -1.19 -23.54 -0.95
C LEU A 262 -1.93 -23.74 -2.29
N PHE A 263 -1.18 -23.86 -3.40
CA PHE A 263 -1.75 -24.17 -4.71
C PHE A 263 -2.56 -25.48 -4.70
N SER A 264 -2.02 -26.54 -4.10
CA SER A 264 -2.71 -27.83 -3.96
C SER A 264 -4.01 -27.73 -3.16
N LYS A 265 -4.04 -26.91 -2.11
CA LYS A 265 -5.28 -26.65 -1.34
C LYS A 265 -6.32 -25.89 -2.16
N VAL A 266 -5.91 -24.95 -3.01
CA VAL A 266 -6.81 -24.27 -3.95
C VAL A 266 -7.42 -25.27 -4.93
N LEU A 267 -6.62 -26.17 -5.51
CA LEU A 267 -7.13 -27.23 -6.39
C LEU A 267 -8.14 -28.15 -5.70
N ALA A 268 -7.87 -28.53 -4.45
CA ALA A 268 -8.76 -29.38 -3.69
C ALA A 268 -10.13 -28.72 -3.43
N GLN A 269 -10.15 -27.43 -3.07
CA GLN A 269 -11.41 -26.74 -2.78
C GLN A 269 -12.18 -26.27 -4.04
N THR A 270 -11.52 -26.25 -5.20
CA THR A 270 -12.14 -25.93 -6.51
C THR A 270 -12.52 -27.18 -7.32
N ASN A 271 -12.27 -28.38 -6.79
CA ASN A 271 -12.43 -29.66 -7.50
C ASN A 271 -11.57 -29.77 -8.78
N CYS A 272 -10.42 -29.08 -8.83
CA CYS A 272 -9.51 -29.09 -9.97
C CYS A 272 -8.33 -30.08 -9.83
N THR A 273 -8.26 -30.87 -8.75
CA THR A 273 -7.15 -31.80 -8.48
C THR A 273 -6.94 -32.87 -9.55
N THR A 274 -8.02 -33.38 -10.15
CA THR A 274 -7.98 -34.46 -11.15
C THR A 274 -8.03 -33.95 -12.59
N ALA A 275 -8.09 -32.62 -12.79
CA ALA A 275 -8.10 -32.04 -14.12
C ALA A 275 -6.76 -32.27 -14.83
N SER A 276 -6.80 -32.66 -16.10
CA SER A 276 -5.60 -32.81 -16.94
C SER A 276 -4.85 -31.49 -17.13
N ASN A 277 -5.58 -30.36 -17.11
CA ASN A 277 -5.04 -29.01 -17.03
C ASN A 277 -5.69 -28.27 -15.86
N SER A 278 -4.96 -28.19 -14.74
CA SER A 278 -5.42 -27.54 -13.52
C SER A 278 -5.67 -26.04 -13.70
N MET A 279 -4.82 -25.33 -14.46
CA MET A 279 -4.99 -23.90 -14.71
C MET A 279 -6.25 -23.62 -15.52
N ALA A 280 -6.52 -24.39 -16.57
CA ALA A 280 -7.76 -24.27 -17.34
C ALA A 280 -8.99 -24.53 -16.47
N CYS A 281 -8.95 -25.53 -15.59
CA CYS A 281 -10.02 -25.80 -14.62
C CYS A 281 -10.26 -24.62 -13.67
N LEU A 282 -9.18 -24.02 -13.12
CA LEU A 282 -9.28 -22.86 -12.24
C LEU A 282 -9.84 -21.62 -12.95
N ARG A 283 -9.51 -21.40 -14.23
CA ARG A 283 -10.10 -20.32 -15.04
C ARG A 283 -11.58 -20.55 -15.34
N ALA A 284 -12.01 -21.80 -15.46
CA ALA A 284 -13.41 -22.17 -15.65
C ALA A 284 -14.24 -22.15 -14.34
N THR A 285 -13.59 -22.09 -13.17
CA THR A 285 -14.26 -22.04 -11.87
C THR A 285 -15.03 -20.72 -11.73
N SER A 286 -16.19 -20.73 -11.05
CA SER A 286 -16.94 -19.49 -10.81
C SER A 286 -16.18 -18.55 -9.86
N ALA A 287 -16.34 -17.24 -10.03
CA ALA A 287 -15.74 -16.25 -9.14
C ALA A 287 -16.19 -16.45 -7.68
N ALA A 288 -17.48 -16.76 -7.46
CA ALA A 288 -18.03 -17.02 -6.13
C ALA A 288 -17.41 -18.25 -5.45
N THR A 289 -17.13 -19.32 -6.22
CA THR A 289 -16.42 -20.48 -5.69
C THR A 289 -14.99 -20.10 -5.31
N LEU A 290 -14.26 -19.40 -6.18
CA LEU A 290 -12.90 -18.93 -5.88
C LEU A 290 -12.87 -18.00 -4.66
N GLU A 291 -13.86 -17.14 -4.50
CA GLU A 291 -13.94 -16.25 -3.34
C GLU A 291 -14.24 -17.01 -2.03
N THR A 292 -15.04 -18.08 -2.12
CA THR A 292 -15.23 -19.00 -0.98
C THR A 292 -13.91 -19.66 -0.61
N VAL A 293 -13.13 -20.13 -1.60
CA VAL A 293 -11.79 -20.71 -1.37
C VAL A 293 -10.83 -19.68 -0.79
N ASN A 294 -10.86 -18.44 -1.31
CA ASN A 294 -10.06 -17.31 -0.85
C ASN A 294 -10.31 -17.07 0.66
N THR A 295 -11.58 -16.95 1.05
CA THR A 295 -11.99 -16.76 2.44
C THR A 295 -11.58 -17.94 3.32
N ASN A 296 -11.85 -19.18 2.90
CA ASN A 296 -11.54 -20.38 3.69
C ASN A 296 -10.04 -20.52 3.97
N LEU A 297 -9.20 -20.30 2.96
CA LEU A 297 -7.76 -20.50 3.09
C LEU A 297 -7.10 -19.40 3.92
N ASN A 298 -7.51 -18.14 3.75
CA ASN A 298 -7.04 -17.05 4.61
C ASN A 298 -7.52 -17.25 6.06
N GLY A 299 -8.78 -17.64 6.23
CA GLY A 299 -9.37 -17.97 7.53
C GLY A 299 -8.59 -19.05 8.28
N ALA A 300 -8.06 -20.06 7.57
CA ALA A 300 -7.29 -21.17 8.15
C ALA A 300 -5.80 -20.87 8.42
N GLY A 301 -5.33 -19.66 8.09
CA GLY A 301 -3.96 -19.22 8.33
C GLY A 301 -3.63 -19.05 9.82
N PHE A 302 -2.34 -18.90 10.14
CA PHE A 302 -1.92 -18.54 11.50
C PHE A 302 -2.46 -17.14 11.85
N PHE A 303 -3.00 -16.96 13.05
CA PHE A 303 -3.64 -15.70 13.44
C PHE A 303 -2.71 -14.50 13.22
N GLY A 304 -3.24 -13.44 12.60
CA GLY A 304 -2.48 -12.22 12.31
C GLY A 304 -1.47 -12.34 11.14
N THR A 305 -1.48 -13.46 10.42
CA THR A 305 -0.71 -13.63 9.18
C THR A 305 -1.63 -13.70 7.96
N PHE A 306 -1.02 -13.60 6.78
CA PHE A 306 -1.72 -13.57 5.49
C PHE A 306 -1.22 -14.73 4.64
N THR A 307 -2.16 -15.45 4.00
CA THR A 307 -1.84 -16.71 3.32
C THR A 307 -1.39 -16.48 1.89
N PHE A 308 -2.09 -15.60 1.18
CA PHE A 308 -1.76 -15.20 -0.18
C PHE A 308 -0.92 -13.93 -0.12
N VAL A 309 0.39 -14.08 -0.30
CA VAL A 309 1.38 -13.00 -0.28
C VAL A 309 2.31 -13.14 -1.48
N PRO A 310 3.10 -12.11 -1.83
CA PRO A 310 4.10 -12.24 -2.89
C PRO A 310 5.05 -13.42 -2.70
N VAL A 311 5.55 -13.97 -3.80
CA VAL A 311 6.59 -15.01 -3.84
C VAL A 311 7.81 -14.51 -4.63
N ILE A 312 8.98 -15.11 -4.38
CA ILE A 312 10.15 -14.93 -5.27
C ILE A 312 9.84 -15.71 -6.55
N ASP A 313 9.65 -14.98 -7.66
CA ASP A 313 9.19 -15.55 -8.94
C ASP A 313 10.31 -15.73 -9.98
N GLY A 314 11.49 -15.17 -9.73
CA GLY A 314 12.67 -15.24 -10.60
C GLY A 314 12.70 -14.20 -11.73
N ASP A 315 11.65 -13.39 -11.90
CA ASP A 315 11.56 -12.40 -12.98
C ASP A 315 11.33 -10.97 -12.43
N PHE A 316 10.20 -10.75 -11.77
CA PHE A 316 9.86 -9.47 -11.14
C PHE A 316 10.57 -9.37 -9.78
N ILE A 317 10.52 -10.45 -8.99
CA ILE A 317 11.26 -10.61 -7.72
C ILE A 317 12.24 -11.75 -7.91
N THR A 318 13.51 -11.40 -8.09
CA THR A 318 14.61 -12.32 -8.43
C THR A 318 15.19 -13.04 -7.21
N GLN A 319 15.11 -12.41 -6.03
CA GLN A 319 15.66 -12.90 -4.77
C GLN A 319 14.97 -12.24 -3.56
N SER A 320 15.33 -12.64 -2.34
CA SER A 320 14.73 -12.07 -1.13
C SER A 320 15.06 -10.58 -0.95
N ALA A 321 14.15 -9.85 -0.33
CA ALA A 321 14.28 -8.40 -0.12
C ALA A 321 15.55 -8.06 0.67
N ILE A 322 15.84 -8.82 1.73
CA ILE A 322 17.04 -8.63 2.54
C ILE A 322 18.31 -8.76 1.70
N SER A 323 18.36 -9.75 0.79
CA SER A 323 19.51 -9.95 -0.11
C SER A 323 19.65 -8.78 -1.10
N SER A 324 18.56 -8.35 -1.74
CA SER A 324 18.57 -7.20 -2.66
C SER A 324 19.05 -5.90 -1.99
N PHE A 325 18.63 -5.64 -0.75
CA PHE A 325 19.08 -4.46 -0.01
C PHE A 325 20.56 -4.51 0.34
N ARG A 326 21.08 -5.67 0.75
CA ARG A 326 22.53 -5.85 1.01
C ARG A 326 23.37 -5.62 -0.23
N GLU A 327 22.86 -5.99 -1.39
CA GLU A 327 23.52 -5.81 -2.69
C GLU A 327 23.32 -4.40 -3.27
N GLY A 328 22.51 -3.54 -2.65
CA GLY A 328 22.20 -2.20 -3.16
C GLY A 328 21.34 -2.21 -4.42
N LYS A 329 20.65 -3.32 -4.72
CA LYS A 329 19.76 -3.50 -5.86
C LYS A 329 18.41 -2.81 -5.61
N VAL A 330 18.38 -1.49 -5.82
CA VAL A 330 17.20 -0.67 -5.55
C VAL A 330 16.84 0.27 -6.71
N ASN A 331 15.55 0.30 -7.04
CA ASN A 331 14.91 1.36 -7.81
C ASN A 331 14.63 2.57 -6.91
N GLY A 332 14.68 3.77 -7.49
CA GLY A 332 14.37 5.03 -6.80
C GLY A 332 15.59 5.74 -6.20
N LYS A 333 15.42 7.02 -5.85
CA LYS A 333 16.48 7.93 -5.41
C LYS A 333 16.42 8.29 -3.93
N ALA A 334 15.29 8.08 -3.26
CA ALA A 334 15.15 8.39 -1.85
C ALA A 334 14.03 7.56 -1.23
N LEU A 335 14.12 7.37 0.09
CA LEU A 335 13.13 6.64 0.87
C LEU A 335 12.72 7.41 2.12
N LEU A 336 11.43 7.41 2.44
CA LEU A 336 10.93 7.83 3.75
C LEU A 336 10.09 6.72 4.37
N ALA A 337 10.49 6.21 5.53
CA ALA A 337 9.80 5.14 6.23
C ALA A 337 9.18 5.65 7.53
N VAL A 338 7.94 5.27 7.82
CA VAL A 338 7.28 5.51 9.11
C VAL A 338 6.74 4.20 9.66
N THR A 339 6.79 4.01 10.97
CA THR A 339 6.14 2.88 11.65
C THR A 339 5.34 3.41 12.83
N ASN A 340 4.27 2.71 13.18
CA ASN A 340 3.55 2.91 14.41
C ASN A 340 4.32 2.27 15.59
N ALA A 341 4.24 2.82 16.80
CA ALA A 341 4.99 2.31 17.95
C ALA A 341 4.59 0.87 18.35
N PHE A 342 3.35 0.46 18.07
CA PHE A 342 2.80 -0.85 18.44
C PHE A 342 2.20 -1.61 17.25
N GLU A 343 3.00 -1.80 16.18
CA GLU A 343 2.60 -2.50 14.95
C GLU A 343 1.97 -3.88 15.20
N GLY A 344 2.56 -4.68 16.10
CA GLY A 344 2.21 -6.10 16.22
C GLY A 344 0.90 -6.38 16.96
N THR A 345 0.39 -5.42 17.74
CA THR A 345 -0.74 -5.65 18.66
C THR A 345 -2.00 -6.15 17.95
N ALA A 346 -2.30 -5.61 16.77
CA ALA A 346 -3.49 -6.02 16.01
C ALA A 346 -3.37 -7.43 15.40
N PHE A 347 -2.17 -8.02 15.40
CA PHE A 347 -1.84 -9.27 14.72
C PHE A 347 -1.47 -10.40 15.70
N VAL A 348 -1.76 -10.19 16.98
CA VAL A 348 -1.55 -11.18 18.03
C VAL A 348 -2.89 -11.42 18.73
N ASN A 349 -3.20 -12.68 19.00
CA ASN A 349 -4.35 -13.01 19.83
C ASN A 349 -4.08 -12.50 21.26
N GLN A 350 -4.77 -11.42 21.65
CA GLN A 350 -4.55 -10.74 22.93
C GLN A 350 -4.98 -11.56 24.15
N SER A 351 -5.61 -12.73 23.96
CA SER A 351 -5.94 -13.68 25.01
C SER A 351 -5.00 -14.91 25.03
N ALA A 352 -4.00 -14.98 24.16
CA ALA A 352 -3.07 -16.09 24.12
C ALA A 352 -2.12 -16.07 25.32
N VAL A 353 -1.96 -17.23 25.97
CA VAL A 353 -0.96 -17.46 27.03
C VAL A 353 0.22 -18.19 26.39
N ILE A 354 1.12 -17.44 25.77
CA ILE A 354 2.28 -17.97 25.05
C ILE A 354 3.48 -17.05 25.24
N THR A 355 4.68 -17.63 25.39
CA THR A 355 5.92 -16.85 25.45
C THR A 355 6.34 -16.38 24.06
N ALA A 356 7.11 -15.29 23.98
CA ALA A 356 7.68 -14.83 22.72
C ALA A 356 8.52 -15.91 22.00
N SER A 357 9.25 -16.73 22.75
CA SER A 357 10.03 -17.84 22.19
C SER A 357 9.13 -18.86 21.49
N LYS A 358 8.07 -19.35 22.16
CA LYS A 358 7.13 -20.33 21.58
C LYS A 358 6.30 -19.73 20.45
N TYR A 359 5.90 -18.47 20.59
CA TYR A 359 5.19 -17.76 19.54
C TYR A 359 6.01 -17.68 18.24
N SER A 360 7.31 -17.35 18.34
CA SER A 360 8.18 -17.25 17.16
C SER A 360 8.33 -18.56 16.38
N MET A 361 8.27 -19.71 17.06
CA MET A 361 8.30 -21.04 16.43
C MET A 361 7.01 -21.34 15.64
N GLY A 362 5.87 -20.82 16.11
CA GLY A 362 4.60 -20.92 15.38
C GLY A 362 4.54 -19.97 14.19
N LEU A 363 5.10 -18.77 14.35
CA LEU A 363 5.17 -17.75 13.30
C LEU A 363 6.13 -18.16 12.16
N PHE A 364 7.30 -18.72 12.50
CA PHE A 364 8.33 -19.10 11.53
C PHE A 364 8.63 -20.60 11.56
N PRO A 365 8.01 -21.40 10.67
CA PRO A 365 8.03 -22.86 10.76
C PRO A 365 9.40 -23.51 10.51
N LYS A 366 10.41 -22.75 10.07
CA LYS A 366 11.78 -23.25 9.90
C LYS A 366 12.68 -22.98 11.12
N PHE A 367 12.19 -22.30 12.16
CA PHE A 367 12.98 -22.06 13.37
C PHE A 367 13.26 -23.36 14.12
N GLY A 368 14.42 -23.43 14.79
CA GLY A 368 14.83 -24.53 15.65
C GLY A 368 15.07 -24.08 17.11
N PRO A 369 15.58 -24.99 17.95
CA PRO A 369 15.83 -24.70 19.37
C PRO A 369 16.79 -23.53 19.63
N ALA A 370 17.76 -23.31 18.73
CA ALA A 370 18.71 -22.21 18.84
C ALA A 370 18.02 -20.85 18.65
N GLU A 371 17.17 -20.74 17.63
CA GLU A 371 16.37 -19.54 17.37
C GLU A 371 15.36 -19.29 18.49
N GLU A 372 14.69 -20.35 18.97
CA GLU A 372 13.76 -20.26 20.11
C GLU A 372 14.45 -19.64 21.34
N GLN A 373 15.61 -20.18 21.73
CA GLN A 373 16.39 -19.69 22.86
C GLN A 373 16.85 -18.25 22.65
N ARG A 374 17.25 -17.92 21.41
CA ARG A 374 17.73 -16.59 21.07
C ARG A 374 16.61 -15.55 21.15
N VAL A 375 15.43 -15.84 20.62
CA VAL A 375 14.23 -14.98 20.75
C VAL A 375 13.88 -14.80 22.22
N GLY A 376 13.79 -15.87 22.99
CA GLY A 376 13.50 -15.78 24.43
C GLY A 376 14.47 -14.85 25.17
N SER A 377 15.77 -14.95 24.89
CA SER A 377 16.79 -14.10 25.51
C SER A 377 16.69 -12.62 25.08
N LEU A 378 16.40 -12.36 23.81
CA LEU A 378 16.33 -11.01 23.26
C LEU A 378 15.09 -10.23 23.73
N TYR A 379 13.98 -10.93 23.97
CA TYR A 379 12.70 -10.31 24.34
C TYR A 379 12.40 -10.36 25.84
N ALA A 380 13.07 -11.22 26.63
CA ALA A 380 12.87 -11.32 28.08
C ALA A 380 12.93 -10.00 28.87
N PRO A 381 13.76 -8.99 28.50
CA PRO A 381 13.78 -7.71 29.21
C PRO A 381 12.56 -6.82 28.96
N LEU A 382 11.66 -7.18 28.04
CA LEU A 382 10.53 -6.34 27.64
C LEU A 382 9.24 -6.77 28.36
N GLY A 383 8.57 -5.84 29.04
CA GLY A 383 7.17 -5.97 29.49
C GLY A 383 6.79 -7.34 30.07
N ASN A 384 5.54 -7.74 29.81
CA ASN A 384 5.03 -9.09 30.09
C ASN A 384 5.05 -9.94 28.81
N ASP A 385 4.74 -11.24 28.92
CA ASP A 385 4.76 -12.17 27.78
C ASP A 385 3.94 -11.67 26.58
N LEU A 386 2.73 -11.13 26.81
CA LEU A 386 1.90 -10.59 25.73
C LEU A 386 2.57 -9.40 25.03
N PHE A 387 3.19 -8.49 25.77
CA PHE A 387 3.96 -7.39 25.21
C PHE A 387 5.14 -7.91 24.38
N GLN A 388 5.84 -8.94 24.86
CA GLN A 388 6.95 -9.54 24.11
C GLN A 388 6.47 -10.19 22.81
N VAL A 389 5.32 -10.87 22.83
CA VAL A 389 4.72 -11.47 21.63
C VAL A 389 4.29 -10.39 20.63
N ASN A 390 3.62 -9.33 21.09
CA ASN A 390 3.30 -8.16 20.27
C ASN A 390 4.57 -7.54 19.66
N ALA A 391 5.66 -7.46 20.43
CA ALA A 391 6.94 -6.95 19.95
C ALA A 391 7.59 -7.89 18.91
N VAL A 392 7.56 -9.22 19.09
CA VAL A 392 8.04 -10.18 18.08
C VAL A 392 7.29 -9.99 16.77
N GLN A 393 5.96 -9.93 16.81
CA GLN A 393 5.12 -9.75 15.63
C GLN A 393 5.39 -8.40 14.95
N GLY A 394 5.40 -7.31 15.73
CA GLY A 394 5.63 -5.96 15.22
C GLY A 394 7.03 -5.78 14.63
N GLU A 395 8.05 -6.28 15.32
CA GLU A 395 9.45 -6.10 14.92
C GLU A 395 9.83 -6.98 13.74
N SER A 396 9.47 -8.27 13.74
CA SER A 396 9.87 -9.19 12.68
C SER A 396 9.16 -8.92 11.35
N ILE A 397 7.92 -8.43 11.38
CA ILE A 397 7.09 -8.24 10.18
C ILE A 397 7.07 -6.79 9.69
N PHE A 398 7.21 -5.80 10.59
CA PHE A 398 7.03 -4.39 10.26
C PHE A 398 8.23 -3.48 10.56
N ILE A 399 8.62 -3.39 11.84
CA ILE A 399 9.57 -2.38 12.29
C ILE A 399 10.98 -2.68 11.77
N CYS A 400 11.48 -3.91 11.94
CA CYS A 400 12.83 -4.25 11.48
C CYS A 400 13.01 -4.23 9.96
N PRO A 401 12.04 -4.71 9.15
CA PRO A 401 12.07 -4.54 7.70
C PRO A 401 12.25 -3.08 7.26
N SER A 402 11.70 -2.11 7.99
CA SER A 402 11.91 -0.68 7.68
C SER A 402 13.39 -0.28 7.80
N TYR A 403 14.15 -0.80 8.78
CA TYR A 403 15.58 -0.55 8.89
C TYR A 403 16.40 -1.21 7.78
N PHE A 404 15.98 -2.38 7.29
CA PHE A 404 16.72 -3.08 6.23
C PHE A 404 16.68 -2.28 4.93
N VAL A 405 15.50 -1.77 4.57
CA VAL A 405 15.34 -0.95 3.35
C VAL A 405 16.01 0.42 3.49
N LEU A 406 16.00 1.05 4.69
CA LEU A 406 16.71 2.32 4.92
C LEU A 406 18.20 2.24 4.62
N GLN A 407 18.86 1.12 4.98
CA GLN A 407 20.29 0.93 4.74
C GLN A 407 20.66 0.97 3.25
N ALA A 408 19.77 0.50 2.37
CA ALA A 408 19.99 0.54 0.92
C ALA A 408 19.95 1.96 0.31
N PHE A 409 19.45 2.94 1.07
CA PHE A 409 19.33 4.35 0.66
C PHE A 409 20.20 5.28 1.50
N ALA A 410 21.37 4.81 1.98
CA ALA A 410 22.27 5.58 2.85
C ALA A 410 22.49 7.04 2.35
N GLY A 411 22.30 8.00 3.26
CA GLY A 411 22.38 9.45 3.00
C GLY A 411 21.16 10.05 2.29
N ARG A 412 20.17 9.23 1.90
CA ARG A 412 18.97 9.59 1.14
C ARG A 412 17.71 8.92 1.70
N SER A 413 17.74 8.58 2.99
CA SER A 413 16.70 7.81 3.67
C SER A 413 16.33 8.46 4.99
N TRP A 414 15.04 8.59 5.28
CA TRP A 414 14.53 9.16 6.54
C TRP A 414 13.58 8.20 7.22
N LYS A 415 13.61 8.21 8.55
CA LYS A 415 12.82 7.31 9.39
C LYS A 415 12.02 8.07 10.43
N ALA A 416 10.75 7.71 10.60
CA ALA A 416 9.86 8.24 11.61
C ALA A 416 9.20 7.12 12.43
N GLU A 417 8.81 7.50 13.64
CA GLU A 417 7.97 6.73 14.54
C GLU A 417 6.71 7.54 14.86
N PHE A 418 5.54 6.99 14.53
CA PHE A 418 4.25 7.49 14.97
C PHE A 418 3.91 6.85 16.31
N ALA A 419 3.77 7.67 17.35
CA ALA A 419 3.62 7.22 18.73
C ALA A 419 2.41 7.85 19.45
N VAL A 420 1.52 8.56 18.74
CA VAL A 420 0.28 9.07 19.33
C VAL A 420 -0.56 7.89 19.84
N PRO A 421 -0.82 7.78 21.16
CA PRO A 421 -1.47 6.59 21.70
C PRO A 421 -2.88 6.33 21.13
N PRO A 422 -3.26 5.08 20.86
CA PRO A 422 -2.51 3.85 21.19
C PRO A 422 -1.45 3.42 20.15
N ALA A 423 -1.20 4.20 19.10
CA ALA A 423 -0.17 3.97 18.09
C ALA A 423 -0.13 2.53 17.54
N LEU A 424 -1.32 2.00 17.22
CA LEU A 424 -1.49 0.70 16.60
C LEU A 424 -1.25 0.79 15.10
N HIS A 425 -1.02 -0.35 14.45
CA HIS A 425 -0.88 -0.45 12.99
C HIS A 425 -1.98 0.32 12.24
N GLY A 426 -1.57 1.13 11.26
CA GLY A 426 -2.45 1.92 10.39
C GLY A 426 -3.07 3.17 11.03
N GLN A 427 -2.82 3.47 12.31
CA GLN A 427 -3.42 4.64 12.97
C GLN A 427 -2.87 5.98 12.47
N ASP A 428 -1.70 5.97 11.82
CA ASP A 428 -1.14 7.13 11.15
C ASP A 428 -1.91 7.51 9.87
N VAL A 429 -2.64 6.59 9.24
CA VAL A 429 -3.37 6.82 7.98
C VAL A 429 -4.36 7.97 8.07
N ALA A 430 -5.07 8.09 9.20
CA ALA A 430 -6.03 9.16 9.45
C ALA A 430 -5.42 10.56 9.37
N PHE A 431 -4.10 10.70 9.55
CA PHE A 431 -3.41 11.97 9.44
C PHE A 431 -3.03 12.34 8.00
N TYR A 432 -3.01 11.37 7.08
CA TYR A 432 -2.84 11.61 5.64
C TYR A 432 -4.20 11.78 4.95
N PHE A 433 -5.20 10.98 5.33
CA PHE A 433 -6.55 10.94 4.75
C PHE A 433 -7.65 11.29 5.78
N PRO A 434 -7.63 12.50 6.37
CA PRO A 434 -8.54 12.91 7.44
C PRO A 434 -10.02 12.98 7.03
N SER A 435 -10.34 13.04 5.73
CA SER A 435 -11.74 13.06 5.27
C SER A 435 -12.41 11.69 5.32
N THR A 436 -11.65 10.60 5.15
CA THR A 436 -12.17 9.24 5.33
C THR A 436 -12.29 8.89 6.81
N SER A 437 -11.23 9.17 7.58
CA SER A 437 -11.19 8.87 9.01
C SER A 437 -10.55 10.02 9.78
N PRO A 438 -11.26 10.65 10.73
CA PRO A 438 -10.70 11.78 11.46
C PRO A 438 -9.52 11.33 12.36
N PRO A 439 -8.43 12.11 12.46
CA PRO A 439 -7.31 11.79 13.32
C PRO A 439 -7.70 11.63 14.79
N SER A 440 -7.17 10.59 15.44
CA SER A 440 -7.37 10.33 16.88
C SER A 440 -6.84 11.46 17.78
N PHE A 441 -5.90 12.25 17.28
CA PHE A 441 -5.38 13.45 17.92
C PHE A 441 -5.60 14.67 17.02
N ASN A 442 -6.74 15.33 17.21
CA ASN A 442 -7.11 16.51 16.44
C ASN A 442 -6.38 17.77 16.94
N ASN A 443 -5.11 17.90 16.58
CA ASN A 443 -4.30 19.08 16.85
C ASN A 443 -3.68 19.59 15.53
N GLN A 444 -4.02 20.81 15.13
CA GLN A 444 -3.62 21.33 13.82
C GLN A 444 -2.10 21.46 13.65
N ALA A 445 -1.37 21.86 14.70
CA ALA A 445 0.08 21.98 14.62
C ALA A 445 0.74 20.61 14.41
N PHE A 446 0.23 19.57 15.08
CA PHE A 446 0.67 18.19 14.88
C PHE A 446 0.31 17.68 13.49
N ILE A 447 -0.96 17.80 13.08
CA ILE A 447 -1.44 17.34 11.77
C ILE A 447 -0.62 17.99 10.65
N ASN A 448 -0.39 19.30 10.72
CA ASN A 448 0.43 20.02 9.74
C ASN A 448 1.88 19.53 9.75
N ALA A 449 2.48 19.31 10.92
CA ALA A 449 3.85 18.82 11.02
C ALA A 449 4.02 17.41 10.46
N PHE A 450 3.06 16.53 10.75
CA PHE A 450 3.06 15.15 10.25
C PHE A 450 2.85 15.13 8.74
N ALA A 451 1.68 15.54 8.27
CA ALA A 451 1.31 15.49 6.85
C ALA A 451 2.31 16.20 5.94
N GLN A 452 2.78 17.40 6.34
CA GLN A 452 3.71 18.16 5.51
C GLN A 452 5.05 17.45 5.32
N SER A 453 5.51 16.66 6.28
CA SER A 453 6.79 15.98 6.15
C SER A 453 6.77 15.00 4.97
N PHE A 454 5.64 14.32 4.76
CA PHE A 454 5.43 13.38 3.65
C PHE A 454 5.18 14.12 2.33
N THR A 455 4.37 15.18 2.31
CA THR A 455 4.15 15.96 1.09
C THR A 455 5.40 16.71 0.63
N SER A 456 6.21 17.23 1.56
CA SER A 456 7.52 17.82 1.27
C SER A 456 8.47 16.80 0.63
N PHE A 457 8.45 15.56 1.11
CA PHE A 457 9.21 14.47 0.51
C PHE A 457 8.71 14.12 -0.90
N ILE A 458 7.39 14.07 -1.14
CA ILE A 458 6.85 13.82 -2.49
C ILE A 458 7.35 14.90 -3.48
N ILE A 459 7.31 16.16 -3.05
CA ILE A 459 7.67 17.31 -3.89
C ILE A 459 9.19 17.36 -4.17
N SER A 460 10.01 17.13 -3.15
CA SER A 460 11.45 17.45 -3.19
C SER A 460 12.41 16.27 -2.99
N LEU A 461 11.89 15.08 -2.62
CA LEU A 461 12.65 13.93 -2.10
C LEU A 461 13.40 14.20 -0.78
N ASN A 462 13.01 15.24 -0.03
CA ASN A 462 13.59 15.60 1.26
C ASN A 462 12.51 16.17 2.20
N PRO A 463 12.27 15.58 3.39
CA PRO A 463 11.22 16.04 4.30
C PRO A 463 11.51 17.44 4.90
N ASN A 464 12.73 17.96 4.75
CA ASN A 464 13.13 19.26 5.27
C ASN A 464 12.82 20.44 4.31
N VAL A 465 12.48 20.17 3.05
CA VAL A 465 12.11 21.22 2.09
C VAL A 465 10.63 21.56 2.28
N LYS A 466 10.38 22.42 3.26
CA LYS A 466 9.04 22.77 3.71
C LYS A 466 8.29 23.64 2.72
N VAL A 467 7.01 23.34 2.50
CA VAL A 467 6.08 24.21 1.76
C VAL A 467 5.51 25.32 2.63
N SER A 468 5.51 25.16 3.96
CA SER A 468 5.14 26.21 4.92
C SER A 468 5.79 25.97 6.30
N THR A 469 5.80 26.97 7.17
CA THR A 469 6.39 26.81 8.50
C THR A 469 5.58 25.84 9.36
N THR A 470 6.25 24.80 9.88
CA THR A 470 5.68 23.82 10.82
C THR A 470 6.58 23.63 12.04
N ILE A 471 6.04 22.99 13.09
CA ILE A 471 6.80 22.62 14.29
C ILE A 471 7.80 21.48 14.06
N THR A 472 7.84 20.85 12.87
CA THR A 472 8.80 19.78 12.55
C THR A 472 10.22 20.34 12.60
N PRO A 473 11.12 19.87 13.48
CA PRO A 473 12.50 20.29 13.48
C PRO A 473 13.27 19.72 12.29
N LEU A 474 14.57 20.02 12.19
CA LEU A 474 15.44 19.38 11.20
C LEU A 474 15.40 17.86 11.37
N TRP A 475 15.16 17.16 10.27
CA TRP A 475 15.10 15.70 10.20
C TRP A 475 16.32 15.18 9.43
N SER A 476 17.36 14.80 10.19
CA SER A 476 18.56 14.18 9.62
C SER A 476 18.24 12.85 8.94
N PRO A 477 18.94 12.50 7.83
CA PRO A 477 18.95 11.15 7.28
C PRO A 477 19.22 10.09 8.36
N PHE A 478 18.59 8.93 8.24
CA PHE A 478 18.66 7.85 9.24
C PHE A 478 20.10 7.42 9.55
N ASN A 479 20.96 7.31 8.54
CA ASN A 479 22.36 6.92 8.71
C ASN A 479 23.21 7.95 9.48
N GLU A 480 22.71 9.15 9.72
CA GLU A 480 23.32 10.13 10.64
C GLU A 480 22.92 9.79 12.08
N GLY A 481 23.62 8.81 12.68
CA GLY A 481 23.49 8.49 14.09
C GLY A 481 22.24 7.67 14.46
N ASN A 482 21.62 6.96 13.51
CA ASN A 482 20.37 6.23 13.67
C ASN A 482 19.25 7.17 14.18
N THR A 483 19.12 8.32 13.52
CA THR A 483 18.15 9.35 13.90
C THR A 483 16.78 9.06 13.28
N GLU A 484 15.73 9.24 14.06
CA GLU A 484 14.33 9.14 13.61
C GLU A 484 13.53 10.37 14.06
N MET A 485 12.47 10.69 13.33
CA MET A 485 11.51 11.71 13.78
C MET A 485 10.39 11.05 14.60
N LEU A 486 10.27 11.43 15.87
CA LEU A 486 9.15 11.05 16.72
C LEU A 486 7.97 11.98 16.48
N PHE A 487 6.81 11.40 16.19
CA PHE A 487 5.53 12.09 16.16
C PHE A 487 4.63 11.54 17.28
N ASN A 488 4.56 12.28 18.39
CA ASN A 488 3.82 11.90 19.59
C ASN A 488 3.02 13.08 20.17
N ARG A 489 2.35 12.85 21.31
CA ARG A 489 1.79 13.88 22.18
C ARG A 489 2.19 13.61 23.64
N THR A 490 2.31 14.68 24.43
CA THR A 490 2.47 14.58 25.88
C THR A 490 1.16 14.09 26.53
N VAL A 491 1.23 13.66 27.79
CA VAL A 491 0.05 13.31 28.59
C VAL A 491 -0.95 14.49 28.67
N ALA A 492 -0.45 15.72 28.67
CA ALA A 492 -1.26 16.94 28.65
C ALA A 492 -1.86 17.26 27.25
N GLY A 493 -1.64 16.41 26.24
CA GLY A 493 -2.16 16.61 24.89
C GLY A 493 -1.39 17.63 24.05
N THR A 494 -0.18 18.00 24.44
CA THR A 494 0.69 18.89 23.64
C THR A 494 1.40 18.09 22.55
N PRO A 495 1.46 18.59 21.29
CA PRO A 495 2.26 17.96 20.24
C PRO A 495 3.72 17.79 20.64
N GLN A 496 4.27 16.61 20.39
CA GLN A 496 5.68 16.29 20.57
C GLN A 496 6.22 15.82 19.23
N VAL A 497 6.91 16.72 18.51
CA VAL A 497 7.56 16.42 17.24
C VAL A 497 9.05 16.72 17.39
N GLN A 498 9.88 15.68 17.47
CA GLN A 498 11.30 15.84 17.81
C GLN A 498 12.16 14.71 17.25
N PRO A 499 13.45 14.99 16.94
CA PRO A 499 14.38 13.92 16.58
C PRO A 499 14.66 13.06 17.82
N ILE A 500 14.72 11.75 17.61
CA ILE A 500 15.14 10.75 18.58
C ILE A 500 16.23 9.87 17.97
N ARG A 501 16.93 9.10 18.80
CA ARG A 501 17.81 8.04 18.34
C ARG A 501 17.11 6.70 18.49
N THR A 502 17.22 5.84 17.49
CA THR A 502 16.74 4.47 17.57
C THR A 502 17.33 3.78 18.80
N ASN A 503 16.49 3.07 19.55
CA ASN A 503 16.94 2.30 20.69
C ASN A 503 17.96 1.22 20.26
N SER A 504 19.14 1.20 20.87
CA SER A 504 20.18 0.22 20.53
C SER A 504 19.77 -1.24 20.78
N ALA A 505 18.89 -1.49 21.77
CA ALA A 505 18.34 -2.81 22.01
C ALA A 505 17.37 -3.24 20.88
N LEU A 506 16.60 -2.31 20.31
CA LEU A 506 15.79 -2.57 19.12
C LEU A 506 16.67 -2.91 17.92
N LEU A 507 17.74 -2.13 17.68
CA LEU A 507 18.69 -2.43 16.60
C LEU A 507 19.35 -3.80 16.77
N ALA A 508 19.66 -4.22 18.01
CA ALA A 508 20.18 -5.55 18.28
C ALA A 508 19.17 -6.66 17.95
N ARG A 509 17.88 -6.47 18.25
CA ARG A 509 16.81 -7.40 17.84
C ARG A 509 16.63 -7.42 16.32
N CYS A 510 16.65 -6.26 15.66
CA CYS A 510 16.59 -6.20 14.20
C CYS A 510 17.80 -6.83 13.51
N SER A 511 18.99 -6.74 14.12
CA SER A 511 20.17 -7.47 13.62
C SER A 511 19.99 -8.99 13.71
N PHE A 512 19.30 -9.49 14.73
CA PHE A 512 18.94 -10.92 14.80
C PHE A 512 17.99 -11.30 13.66
N TRP A 513 16.88 -10.57 13.47
CA TRP A 513 15.92 -10.82 12.38
C TRP A 513 16.58 -10.80 11.00
N ASN A 514 17.45 -9.82 10.75
CA ASN A 514 18.25 -9.75 9.52
C ASN A 514 19.14 -10.99 9.33
N GLY A 515 19.73 -11.51 10.41
CA GLY A 515 20.60 -12.70 10.39
C GLY A 515 19.85 -14.01 10.10
N VAL A 516 18.58 -14.10 10.49
CA VAL A 516 17.74 -15.31 10.33
C VAL A 516 16.76 -15.24 9.15
N GLY A 517 16.91 -14.27 8.23
CA GLY A 517 16.03 -14.08 7.07
C GLY A 517 15.76 -15.35 6.26
N HIS A 518 16.78 -16.18 6.03
CA HIS A 518 16.63 -17.46 5.32
C HIS A 518 15.71 -18.47 6.05
N LEU A 519 15.59 -18.39 7.37
CA LEU A 519 14.69 -19.21 8.18
C LEU A 519 13.29 -18.59 8.29
N THR A 520 13.18 -17.26 8.36
CA THR A 520 11.87 -16.58 8.36
C THR A 520 11.26 -16.51 6.96
N GLY A 521 12.04 -16.76 5.91
CA GLY A 521 11.64 -16.60 4.52
C GLY A 521 11.61 -15.13 4.07
N GLN A 522 12.50 -14.27 4.60
CA GLN A 522 12.54 -12.82 4.33
C GLN A 522 13.80 -12.38 3.58
#